data_AF-A0A1J4JXG4-F1
#
_entry.id   AF-A0A1J4JXG4-F1
#
_cell.length_a   1.000
_cell.length_b   1.000
_cell.length_c   1.000
_cell.angle_alpha   90.00
_cell.angle_beta   90.00
_cell.angle_gamma   90.00
#
_symmetry.space_group_name_H-M   'P 1'
#
loop_
_entity.id
_entity.type
_entity.pdbx_description
1 polymer ?
#
loop_
_entity_poly.entity_id
_entity_poly.type
_entity_poly.pdbx_seq_one_letter_code
_entity_poly.pdbx_strand_id
1 'polypeptide(L)'
;MNKHQQSSCLKIMEELEANACYQMFNDPPNILDTRQIERPIFFKFIKTKVERGMYNSTGEFVFDVRTLFRNVLISNSNKFRMAGAKLLSQIFEDLLARGSITNTQQENTILTISHSIDESLLSIPIPQPNHLRSKWMPGAAIFQEKVLIPTNEQLQADLKILHFPNVIVQAAIFASKIQQDSVLFGQSIQFLFSKMNDQTKIELHKFIMKKLREIAVMGH
;
A
#
# COMPACT_ATOMS: atom_id res chain seq x y z
N MET A 1 16.82 -13.08 19.77
CA MET A 1 16.16 -12.13 18.84
C MET A 1 16.32 -10.74 19.40
N ASN A 2 16.67 -9.74 18.58
CA ASN A 2 16.82 -8.36 19.07
C ASN A 2 15.45 -7.67 19.21
N LYS A 3 15.40 -6.51 19.90
CA LYS A 3 14.13 -5.79 20.15
C LYS A 3 13.43 -5.33 18.86
N HIS A 4 14.19 -4.95 17.84
CA HIS A 4 13.64 -4.50 16.55
C HIS A 4 12.98 -5.66 15.80
N GLN A 5 13.67 -6.80 15.71
CA GLN A 5 13.15 -8.05 15.16
C GLN A 5 11.89 -8.49 15.91
N GLN A 6 11.87 -8.40 17.24
CA GLN A 6 10.69 -8.72 18.04
C GLN A 6 9.50 -7.81 17.68
N SER A 7 9.73 -6.50 17.55
CA SER A 7 8.69 -5.54 17.12
C SER A 7 8.21 -5.82 15.70
N SER A 8 9.11 -6.14 14.76
CA SER A 8 8.75 -6.57 13.41
C SER A 8 7.88 -7.83 13.41
N CYS A 9 8.22 -8.85 14.21
CA CYS A 9 7.42 -10.05 14.33
C CYS A 9 6.02 -9.76 14.88
N LEU A 10 5.88 -8.84 15.84
CA LEU A 10 4.58 -8.41 16.35
C LEU A 10 3.74 -7.71 15.28
N LYS A 11 4.34 -6.80 14.50
CA LYS A 11 3.65 -6.14 13.38
C LYS A 11 3.14 -7.14 12.34
N ILE A 12 3.96 -8.14 11.99
CA ILE A 12 3.51 -9.21 11.09
C ILE A 12 2.31 -9.97 11.69
N MET A 13 2.31 -10.21 13.00
CA MET A 13 1.17 -10.84 13.66
C MET A 13 -0.09 -9.96 13.63
N GLU A 14 0.05 -8.65 13.80
CA GLU A 14 -1.06 -7.68 13.68
C GLU A 14 -1.63 -7.65 12.26
N GLU A 15 -0.78 -7.67 11.24
CA GLU A 15 -1.24 -7.73 9.84
C GLU A 15 -1.95 -9.04 9.50
N LEU A 16 -1.47 -10.16 10.04
CA LEU A 16 -2.18 -11.43 9.91
C LEU A 16 -3.52 -11.42 10.67
N GLU A 17 -3.57 -10.79 11.84
CA GLU A 17 -4.77 -10.65 12.68
C GLU A 17 -5.87 -9.80 12.02
N ALA A 18 -5.50 -8.85 11.16
CA ALA A 18 -6.45 -8.06 10.38
C ALA A 18 -7.28 -8.90 9.38
N ASN A 19 -6.82 -10.11 9.03
CA ASN A 19 -7.54 -10.99 8.12
C ASN A 19 -8.59 -11.83 8.88
N ALA A 20 -9.82 -11.89 8.35
CA ALA A 20 -10.93 -12.64 8.97
C ALA A 20 -10.62 -14.14 9.20
N CYS A 21 -9.78 -14.76 8.35
CA CYS A 21 -9.39 -16.17 8.49
C CYS A 21 -8.49 -16.43 9.71
N TYR A 22 -7.89 -15.40 10.31
CA TYR A 22 -6.98 -15.54 11.46
C TYR A 22 -7.63 -16.26 12.64
N GLN A 23 -8.89 -15.94 12.92
CA GLN A 23 -9.63 -16.47 14.07
C GLN A 23 -9.73 -18.01 14.04
N MET A 24 -9.69 -18.64 12.87
CA MET A 24 -9.75 -20.10 12.72
C MET A 24 -8.52 -20.82 13.31
N PHE A 25 -7.42 -20.10 13.52
CA PHE A 25 -6.14 -20.65 13.98
C PHE A 25 -5.64 -19.95 15.25
N ASN A 26 -6.47 -19.11 15.86
CA ASN A 26 -6.09 -18.35 17.05
C ASN A 26 -5.95 -19.25 18.28
N ASP A 27 -6.86 -20.21 18.41
CA ASP A 27 -6.94 -21.15 19.53
C ASP A 27 -6.37 -22.53 19.19
N PRO A 28 -6.03 -23.35 20.20
CA PRO A 28 -5.51 -24.68 20.00
C PRO A 28 -6.44 -25.54 19.12
N PRO A 29 -5.88 -26.36 18.21
CA PRO A 29 -6.66 -27.26 17.38
C PRO A 29 -7.40 -28.30 18.25
N ASN A 30 -8.61 -28.69 17.82
CA ASN A 30 -9.40 -29.70 18.51
C ASN A 30 -8.67 -31.05 18.53
N ILE A 31 -8.82 -31.80 19.63
CA ILE A 31 -8.13 -33.08 19.88
C ILE A 31 -8.32 -34.08 18.73
N LEU A 32 -9.47 -34.06 18.06
CA LEU A 32 -9.78 -34.92 16.92
C LEU A 32 -8.89 -34.66 15.69
N ASP A 33 -8.47 -33.41 15.47
CA ASP A 33 -7.62 -32.98 14.34
C ASP A 33 -6.12 -33.20 14.62
N THR A 34 -5.74 -33.55 15.85
CA THR A 34 -4.34 -33.57 16.30
C THR A 34 -3.65 -34.93 16.28
N ARG A 35 -4.35 -36.02 15.93
CA ARG A 35 -3.77 -37.39 15.99
C ARG A 35 -2.53 -37.59 15.11
N GLN A 36 -2.37 -36.76 14.08
CA GLN A 36 -1.23 -36.77 13.16
C GLN A 36 -0.30 -35.56 13.33
N ILE A 37 -0.60 -34.66 14.27
CA ILE A 37 0.15 -33.43 14.49
C ILE A 37 1.11 -33.63 15.67
N GLU A 38 2.40 -33.76 15.39
CA GLU A 38 3.45 -33.92 16.42
C GLU A 38 3.68 -32.65 17.25
N ARG A 39 3.46 -31.47 16.65
CA ARG A 39 3.71 -30.17 17.29
C ARG A 39 2.51 -29.24 17.09
N PRO A 40 1.51 -29.23 17.99
CA PRO A 40 0.38 -28.33 17.88
C PRO A 40 0.83 -26.88 18.11
N ILE A 41 0.53 -26.01 17.14
CA ILE A 41 0.84 -24.58 17.17
C ILE A 41 -0.40 -23.81 16.73
N PHE A 42 -0.64 -22.67 17.38
CA PHE A 42 -1.75 -21.75 17.13
C PHE A 42 -1.28 -20.30 17.34
N PHE A 43 -1.98 -19.32 16.80
CA PHE A 43 -1.47 -17.94 16.78
C PHE A 43 -1.33 -17.32 18.16
N LYS A 44 -2.26 -17.54 19.09
CA LYS A 44 -2.14 -17.03 20.47
C LYS A 44 -0.86 -17.53 21.16
N PHE A 45 -0.46 -18.77 20.89
CA PHE A 45 0.79 -19.33 21.39
C PHE A 45 2.02 -18.64 20.78
N ILE A 46 2.03 -18.47 19.46
CA ILE A 46 3.11 -17.76 18.75
C ILE A 46 3.23 -16.32 19.27
N LYS A 47 2.11 -15.59 19.34
CA LYS A 47 2.04 -14.20 19.82
C LYS A 47 2.63 -14.08 21.23
N THR A 48 2.21 -14.96 22.14
CA THR A 48 2.74 -15.00 23.51
C THR A 48 4.25 -15.28 23.55
N LYS A 49 4.76 -16.18 22.69
CA LYS A 49 6.21 -16.45 22.61
C LYS A 49 6.99 -15.26 22.09
N VAL A 50 6.47 -14.54 21.08
CA VAL A 50 7.09 -13.32 20.57
C VAL A 50 7.10 -12.24 21.65
N GLU A 51 5.98 -11.96 22.31
CA GLU A 51 5.86 -10.94 23.37
C GLU A 51 6.81 -11.20 24.54
N ARG A 52 6.93 -12.46 24.96
CA ARG A 52 7.83 -12.87 26.05
C ARG A 52 9.30 -13.03 25.62
N GLY A 53 9.61 -12.80 24.34
CA GLY A 53 10.98 -12.91 23.82
C GLY A 53 11.54 -14.33 23.86
N MET A 54 10.69 -15.37 23.79
CA MET A 54 11.12 -16.78 23.89
C MET A 54 11.78 -17.31 22.61
N TYR A 55 11.83 -16.52 21.54
CA TYR A 55 12.50 -16.91 20.30
C TYR A 55 13.96 -16.45 20.30
N ASN A 56 14.88 -17.39 20.08
CA ASN A 56 16.31 -17.09 20.00
C ASN A 56 16.64 -16.37 18.69
N SER A 57 15.90 -16.66 17.62
CA SER A 57 16.05 -16.04 16.31
C SER A 57 14.70 -15.80 15.63
N THR A 58 14.68 -14.92 14.64
CA THR A 58 13.52 -14.70 13.76
C THR A 58 13.18 -15.96 12.95
N GLY A 59 14.18 -16.79 12.65
CA GLY A 59 13.98 -18.08 11.97
C GLY A 59 13.10 -19.04 12.78
N GLU A 60 13.21 -19.06 14.10
CA GLU A 60 12.34 -19.90 14.96
C GLU A 60 10.88 -19.42 14.94
N PHE A 61 10.67 -18.09 14.91
CA PHE A 61 9.33 -17.51 14.73
C PHE A 61 8.74 -17.90 13.37
N VAL A 62 9.50 -17.70 12.28
CA VAL A 62 9.07 -18.06 10.92
C VAL A 62 8.76 -19.56 10.82
N PHE A 63 9.58 -20.39 11.46
CA PHE A 63 9.36 -21.83 11.50
C PHE A 63 8.05 -22.21 12.22
N ASP A 64 7.73 -21.58 13.36
CA ASP A 64 6.49 -21.84 14.09
C ASP A 64 5.25 -21.41 13.28
N VAL A 65 5.28 -20.25 12.63
CA VAL A 65 4.18 -19.78 11.76
C VAL A 65 3.98 -20.71 10.56
N ARG A 66 5.06 -21.11 9.86
CA ARG A 66 4.97 -22.09 8.76
C ARG A 66 4.48 -23.45 9.22
N THR A 67 4.90 -23.88 10.41
CA THR A 67 4.47 -25.15 11.01
C THR A 67 2.97 -25.15 11.31
N LEU A 68 2.42 -24.04 11.80
CA LEU A 68 0.98 -23.88 11.99
C LEU A 68 0.20 -24.18 10.70
N PHE A 69 0.59 -23.57 9.58
CA PHE A 69 -0.09 -23.81 8.30
C PHE A 69 0.15 -25.21 7.75
N ARG A 70 1.37 -25.75 7.89
CA ARG A 70 1.69 -27.13 7.50
C ARG A 70 0.82 -28.15 8.24
N ASN A 71 0.62 -27.96 9.54
CA ASN A 71 -0.21 -28.84 10.35
C ASN A 71 -1.66 -28.91 9.84
N VAL A 72 -2.21 -27.78 9.38
CA VAL A 72 -3.56 -27.74 8.78
C VAL A 72 -3.63 -28.59 7.52
N LEU A 73 -2.59 -28.55 6.68
CA LEU A 73 -2.52 -29.35 5.45
C LEU A 73 -2.42 -30.86 5.73
N ILE A 74 -1.77 -31.26 6.82
CA ILE A 74 -1.61 -32.67 7.22
C ILE A 74 -2.89 -33.20 7.87
N SER A 75 -3.58 -32.39 8.67
CA SER A 75 -4.70 -32.82 9.53
C SER A 75 -6.00 -33.25 8.82
N ASN A 76 -6.05 -33.33 7.48
CA ASN A 76 -7.29 -33.51 6.71
C ASN A 76 -8.42 -32.53 7.13
N SER A 77 -8.03 -31.31 7.49
CA SER A 77 -8.94 -30.23 7.88
C SER A 77 -9.98 -29.92 6.79
N ASN A 78 -11.10 -29.31 7.17
CA ASN A 78 -12.13 -28.92 6.21
C ASN A 78 -11.59 -27.96 5.13
N LYS A 79 -12.23 -27.94 3.95
CA LYS A 79 -11.78 -27.15 2.78
C LYS A 79 -11.62 -25.66 3.06
N PHE A 80 -12.48 -25.08 3.91
CA PHE A 80 -12.43 -23.66 4.27
C PHE A 80 -11.20 -23.34 5.13
N ARG A 81 -10.91 -24.19 6.12
CA ARG A 81 -9.72 -24.07 6.99
C ARG A 81 -8.43 -24.26 6.17
N MET A 82 -8.42 -25.19 5.21
CA MET A 82 -7.30 -25.34 4.27
C MET A 82 -7.11 -24.10 3.39
N ALA A 83 -8.19 -23.54 2.85
CA ALA A 83 -8.13 -22.32 2.04
C ALA A 83 -7.64 -21.11 2.86
N GLY A 84 -8.14 -20.95 4.08
CA GLY A 84 -7.69 -19.91 5.02
C GLY A 84 -6.21 -20.03 5.37
N ALA A 85 -5.72 -21.26 5.60
CA ALA A 85 -4.30 -21.49 5.87
C ALA A 85 -3.43 -21.14 4.65
N LYS A 86 -3.86 -21.47 3.43
CA LYS A 86 -3.15 -21.08 2.20
C LYS A 86 -3.11 -19.56 2.03
N LEU A 87 -4.24 -18.88 2.22
CA LEU A 87 -4.34 -17.43 2.11
C LEU A 87 -3.41 -16.72 3.11
N LEU A 88 -3.51 -17.09 4.40
CA LEU A 88 -2.67 -16.49 5.44
C LEU A 88 -1.18 -16.84 5.25
N SER A 89 -0.88 -18.04 4.76
CA SER A 89 0.49 -18.41 4.41
C SER A 89 1.03 -17.55 3.27
N GLN A 90 0.23 -17.24 2.24
CA GLN A 90 0.65 -16.35 1.16
C GLN A 90 0.92 -14.93 1.66
N ILE A 91 -0.02 -14.37 2.44
CA ILE A 91 0.16 -13.05 3.07
C ILE A 91 1.45 -13.03 3.90
N PHE A 92 1.68 -14.06 4.70
CA PHE A 92 2.88 -14.16 5.52
C PHE A 92 4.17 -14.20 4.68
N GLU A 93 4.24 -15.01 3.62
CA GLU A 93 5.41 -15.08 2.75
C GLU A 93 5.64 -13.76 1.99
N ASP A 94 4.57 -13.09 1.55
CA ASP A 94 4.67 -11.77 0.91
C ASP A 94 5.25 -10.72 1.88
N LEU A 95 4.85 -10.74 3.14
CA LEU A 95 5.40 -9.85 4.17
C LEU A 95 6.88 -10.12 4.42
N LEU A 96 7.28 -11.39 4.43
CA LEU A 96 8.70 -11.76 4.55
C LEU A 96 9.50 -11.32 3.32
N ALA A 97 8.96 -11.50 2.11
CA ALA A 97 9.60 -11.11 0.86
C ALA A 97 9.80 -9.59 0.75
N ARG A 98 8.89 -8.80 1.32
CA ARG A 98 9.02 -7.34 1.43
C ARG A 98 10.07 -6.88 2.46
N GLY A 99 10.65 -7.80 3.22
CA GLY A 99 11.66 -7.49 4.23
C GLY A 99 11.09 -6.94 5.53
N SER A 100 9.84 -7.28 5.89
CA SER A 100 9.16 -6.76 7.11
C SER A 100 9.91 -7.05 8.43
N ILE A 101 10.84 -8.00 8.42
CA ILE A 101 11.75 -8.28 9.54
C ILE A 101 13.01 -7.44 9.38
N THR A 102 13.16 -6.45 10.24
CA THR A 102 14.31 -5.54 10.25
C THR A 102 15.26 -5.85 11.40
N ASN A 103 16.54 -5.62 11.14
CA ASN A 103 17.61 -5.77 12.12
C ASN A 103 17.92 -4.44 12.80
N THR A 104 17.73 -3.32 12.08
CA THR A 104 18.08 -1.97 12.54
C THR A 104 16.90 -1.00 12.54
N GLN A 105 17.04 0.11 13.27
CA GLN A 105 16.05 1.20 13.25
C GLN A 105 15.98 1.91 11.88
N GLN A 106 17.09 1.99 11.16
CA GLN A 106 17.15 2.62 9.84
C GLN A 106 16.34 1.82 8.82
N GLU A 107 16.48 0.49 8.80
CA GLU A 107 15.68 -0.40 7.97
C GLU A 107 14.18 -0.25 8.27
N ASN A 108 13.79 -0.16 9.54
CA ASN A 108 12.39 0.12 9.92
C ASN A 108 11.87 1.44 9.35
N THR A 109 12.70 2.48 9.41
CA THR A 109 12.33 3.81 8.92
C THR A 109 12.14 3.79 7.40
N ILE A 110 13.06 3.12 6.69
CA ILE A 110 13.00 2.97 5.22
C ILE A 110 11.75 2.20 4.81
N LEU A 111 11.42 1.08 5.47
CA LEU A 111 10.21 0.31 5.17
C LEU A 111 8.93 1.12 5.42
N THR A 112 8.88 1.87 6.52
CA THR A 112 7.73 2.73 6.83
C THR A 112 7.53 3.80 5.77
N ILE A 113 8.63 4.41 5.30
CA ILE A 113 8.60 5.38 4.21
C ILE A 113 8.12 4.70 2.92
N SER A 114 8.67 3.53 2.57
CA SER A 114 8.25 2.77 1.38
C SER A 114 6.75 2.49 1.38
N HIS A 115 6.22 1.98 2.50
CA HIS A 115 4.79 1.71 2.64
C HIS A 115 3.93 2.97 2.48
N SER A 116 4.37 4.09 3.07
CA SER A 116 3.66 5.37 2.95
C SER A 116 3.62 5.90 1.51
N ILE A 117 4.67 5.62 0.73
CA ILE A 117 4.74 5.97 -0.69
C ILE A 117 3.79 5.08 -1.50
N ASP A 118 3.79 3.77 -1.27
CA ASP A 118 2.92 2.82 -1.97
C ASP A 118 1.43 3.13 -1.74
N GLU A 119 1.03 3.41 -0.49
CA GLU A 119 -0.32 3.87 -0.14
C GLU A 119 -0.67 5.20 -0.84
N SER A 120 0.29 6.13 -0.90
CA SER A 120 0.13 7.40 -1.61
C SER A 120 0.01 7.23 -3.12
N LEU A 121 0.59 6.17 -3.69
CA LEU A 121 0.51 5.83 -5.12
C LEU A 121 -0.85 5.22 -5.50
N LEU A 122 -1.42 4.40 -4.62
CA LEU A 122 -2.72 3.75 -4.81
C LEU A 122 -3.89 4.72 -4.70
N SER A 123 -3.74 5.79 -3.92
CA SER A 123 -4.76 6.82 -3.69
C SER A 123 -4.82 7.89 -4.79
N ILE A 124 -3.97 7.83 -5.83
CA ILE A 124 -4.06 8.70 -7.00
C ILE A 124 -5.24 8.22 -7.88
N PRO A 125 -6.32 9.01 -8.05
CA PRO A 125 -7.44 8.60 -8.90
C PRO A 125 -6.94 8.39 -10.33
N ILE A 126 -7.17 7.21 -10.87
CA ILE A 126 -6.99 6.95 -12.30
C ILE A 126 -8.04 7.81 -13.03
N PRO A 127 -7.66 8.69 -13.96
CA PRO A 127 -8.64 9.37 -14.80
C PRO A 127 -9.44 8.28 -15.53
N GLN A 128 -10.75 8.24 -15.33
CA GLN A 128 -11.56 7.32 -16.10
C GLN A 128 -11.37 7.63 -17.60
N PRO A 129 -11.25 6.62 -18.46
CA PRO A 129 -11.15 6.86 -19.89
C PRO A 129 -12.33 7.74 -20.32
N ASN A 130 -12.04 8.80 -21.07
CA ASN A 130 -13.05 9.72 -21.61
C ASN A 130 -14.14 8.91 -22.32
N HIS A 131 -15.24 8.65 -21.65
CA HIS A 131 -16.44 8.17 -22.31
C HIS A 131 -16.89 9.31 -23.23
N LEU A 132 -16.75 9.09 -24.55
CA LEU A 132 -17.34 9.92 -25.59
C LEU A 132 -18.81 10.16 -25.22
N ARG A 133 -19.11 11.35 -24.69
CA ARG A 133 -20.49 11.73 -24.35
C ARG A 133 -21.31 11.68 -25.63
N SER A 134 -22.35 10.87 -25.59
CA SER A 134 -23.25 10.67 -26.73
C SER A 134 -24.04 11.95 -27.05
N LYS A 135 -24.50 11.98 -28.29
CA LYS A 135 -24.85 13.10 -29.16
C LYS A 135 -26.16 13.84 -28.81
N TRP A 136 -26.41 14.18 -27.55
CA TRP A 136 -27.58 14.99 -27.18
C TRP A 136 -27.24 15.94 -26.03
N MET A 137 -27.00 17.21 -26.35
CA MET A 137 -26.94 18.29 -25.36
C MET A 137 -28.10 19.27 -25.61
N PRO A 138 -28.87 19.64 -24.58
CA PRO A 138 -29.83 20.73 -24.68
C PRO A 138 -29.11 22.08 -24.87
N GLY A 139 -29.73 23.00 -25.59
CA GLY A 139 -29.16 24.29 -26.05
C GLY A 139 -28.71 25.28 -24.98
N ALA A 140 -28.70 24.91 -23.68
CA ALA A 140 -28.12 25.72 -22.60
C ALA A 140 -26.58 25.61 -22.53
N ALA A 141 -25.96 24.72 -23.31
CA ALA A 141 -24.51 24.54 -23.37
C ALA A 141 -23.75 25.60 -24.21
N ILE A 142 -24.39 26.73 -24.55
CA ILE A 142 -23.78 27.82 -25.33
C ILE A 142 -22.70 28.56 -24.52
N PHE A 143 -22.70 28.44 -23.19
CA PHE A 143 -21.61 28.89 -22.32
C PHE A 143 -20.63 27.75 -22.03
N GLN A 144 -20.06 27.14 -23.07
CA GLN A 144 -18.82 26.38 -22.89
C GLN A 144 -17.68 27.38 -22.76
N GLU A 145 -17.32 27.69 -21.52
CA GLU A 145 -16.06 28.33 -21.17
C GLU A 145 -14.94 27.58 -21.91
N LYS A 146 -14.29 28.24 -22.88
CA LYS A 146 -13.15 27.67 -23.59
C LYS A 146 -12.14 27.25 -22.52
N VAL A 147 -11.86 25.95 -22.43
CA VAL A 147 -10.84 25.44 -21.51
C VAL A 147 -9.54 26.15 -21.85
N LEU A 148 -9.16 27.13 -21.02
CA LEU A 148 -7.94 27.90 -21.22
C LEU A 148 -6.79 26.91 -21.04
N ILE A 149 -6.04 26.65 -22.11
CA ILE A 149 -4.81 25.85 -22.00
C ILE A 149 -3.87 26.65 -21.10
N PRO A 150 -3.49 26.14 -19.92
CA PRO A 150 -2.66 26.89 -19.00
C PRO A 150 -1.27 27.10 -19.62
N THR A 151 -0.78 28.33 -19.57
CA THR A 151 0.58 28.65 -20.00
C THR A 151 1.60 27.97 -19.08
N ASN A 152 2.80 27.73 -19.59
CA ASN A 152 3.87 27.09 -18.81
C ASN A 152 4.21 27.91 -17.55
N GLU A 153 4.11 29.23 -17.63
CA GLU A 153 4.30 30.16 -16.50
C GLU A 153 3.22 29.97 -15.43
N GLN A 154 1.96 29.78 -15.85
CA GLN A 154 0.86 29.51 -14.93
C GLN A 154 1.07 28.18 -14.20
N LEU A 155 1.41 27.11 -14.92
CA LEU A 155 1.72 25.81 -14.32
C LEU A 155 2.89 25.86 -13.36
N GLN A 156 3.94 26.63 -13.70
CA GLN A 156 5.08 26.82 -12.82
C GLN A 156 4.70 27.62 -11.57
N ALA A 157 3.84 28.63 -11.68
CA ALA A 157 3.32 29.36 -10.54
C ALA A 157 2.46 28.45 -9.65
N ASP A 158 1.56 27.66 -10.24
CA ASP A 158 0.70 26.72 -9.52
C ASP A 158 1.52 25.67 -8.75
N LEU A 159 2.58 25.13 -9.36
CA LEU A 159 3.51 24.19 -8.70
C LEU A 159 4.36 24.86 -7.62
N LYS A 160 4.68 26.15 -7.74
CA LYS A 160 5.37 26.91 -6.68
C LYS A 160 4.47 27.17 -5.48
N ILE A 161 3.17 27.34 -5.69
CA ILE A 161 2.17 27.52 -4.62
C ILE A 161 2.00 26.22 -3.81
N LEU A 162 2.23 25.06 -4.42
CA LEU A 162 2.28 23.79 -3.71
C LEU A 162 3.52 23.72 -2.80
N HIS A 163 3.42 24.27 -1.59
CA HIS A 163 4.51 24.25 -0.61
C HIS A 163 4.80 22.85 -0.02
N PHE A 164 3.93 21.88 -0.24
CA PHE A 164 4.03 20.54 0.36
C PHE A 164 4.75 19.56 -0.58
N PRO A 165 5.92 19.01 -0.17
CA PRO A 165 6.71 18.09 -1.00
C PRO A 165 5.91 16.88 -1.49
N ASN A 166 5.05 16.32 -0.63
CA ASN A 166 4.24 15.14 -0.96
C ASN A 166 3.28 15.41 -2.14
N VAL A 167 2.72 16.63 -2.23
CA VAL A 167 1.77 16.98 -3.29
C VAL A 167 2.49 17.25 -4.61
N ILE A 168 3.70 17.81 -4.55
CA ILE A 168 4.57 17.97 -5.73
C ILE A 168 4.93 16.60 -6.30
N VAL A 169 5.28 15.64 -5.44
CA VAL A 169 5.57 14.25 -5.83
C VAL A 169 4.34 13.60 -6.49
N GLN A 170 3.15 13.77 -5.90
CA GLN A 170 1.91 13.25 -6.49
C GLN A 170 1.62 13.88 -7.86
N ALA A 171 1.81 15.19 -8.01
CA ALA A 171 1.63 15.88 -9.30
C ALA A 171 2.64 15.40 -10.36
N ALA A 172 3.88 15.14 -9.95
CA ALA A 172 4.95 14.59 -10.79
C ALA A 172 4.60 13.20 -11.32
N ILE A 173 4.12 12.33 -10.43
CA ILE A 173 3.69 10.98 -10.77
C ILE A 173 2.46 11.03 -11.67
N PHE A 174 1.50 11.90 -11.37
CA PHE A 174 0.30 12.09 -12.18
C PHE A 174 0.64 12.53 -13.61
N ALA A 175 1.51 13.53 -13.78
CA ALA A 175 1.97 13.97 -15.09
C ALA A 175 2.71 12.86 -15.84
N SER A 176 3.62 12.14 -15.16
CA SER A 176 4.37 11.03 -15.74
C SER A 176 3.47 9.86 -16.17
N LYS A 177 2.32 9.65 -15.52
CA LYS A 177 1.33 8.63 -15.90
C LYS A 177 0.53 9.02 -17.14
N ILE A 178 0.23 10.30 -17.32
CA ILE A 178 -0.52 10.79 -18.50
C ILE A 178 0.38 10.82 -19.74
N GLN A 179 1.61 11.29 -19.57
CA GLN A 179 2.56 11.37 -20.66
C GLN A 179 3.95 10.94 -20.16
N GLN A 180 4.46 9.87 -20.76
CA GLN A 180 5.82 9.39 -20.56
C GLN A 180 6.81 10.49 -20.98
N ASP A 181 7.91 10.65 -20.23
CA ASP A 181 8.95 11.69 -20.41
C ASP A 181 8.51 13.14 -20.12
N SER A 182 7.35 13.35 -19.51
CA SER A 182 6.91 14.69 -19.07
C SER A 182 7.60 15.17 -17.79
N VAL A 183 8.14 14.26 -16.99
CA VAL A 183 8.79 14.55 -15.71
C VAL A 183 10.05 13.69 -15.57
N LEU A 184 11.13 14.31 -15.09
CA LEU A 184 12.37 13.63 -14.73
C LEU A 184 12.46 13.45 -13.22
N PHE A 185 12.70 12.20 -12.81
CA PHE A 185 12.96 11.82 -11.43
C PHE A 185 14.46 11.57 -11.25
N GLY A 186 15.12 12.39 -10.44
CA GLY A 186 16.53 12.24 -10.09
C GLY A 186 16.81 12.81 -8.71
N GLN A 187 17.92 13.53 -8.54
CA GLN A 187 18.20 14.30 -7.30
C GLN A 187 17.18 15.43 -7.07
N SER A 188 16.46 15.83 -8.12
CA SER A 188 15.33 16.77 -8.07
C SER A 188 14.22 16.29 -9.02
N ILE A 189 12.99 16.71 -8.75
CA ILE A 189 11.84 16.50 -9.64
C ILE A 189 11.79 17.66 -10.62
N GLN A 190 11.85 17.38 -11.92
CA GLN A 190 11.80 18.40 -12.96
C GLN A 190 10.63 18.15 -13.90
N PHE A 191 9.72 19.12 -13.99
CA PHE A 191 8.60 19.09 -14.93
C PHE A 191 9.03 19.70 -16.26
N LEU A 192 8.96 18.92 -17.34
CA LEU A 192 9.31 19.34 -18.69
C LEU A 192 8.07 19.88 -19.42
N PHE A 193 7.58 21.06 -19.03
CA PHE A 193 6.36 21.66 -19.61
C PHE A 193 6.43 21.88 -21.12
N SER A 194 7.64 22.05 -21.67
CA SER A 194 7.86 22.18 -23.12
C SER A 194 7.60 20.89 -23.90
N LYS A 195 7.70 19.73 -23.24
CA LYS A 195 7.40 18.42 -23.84
C LYS A 195 5.97 17.96 -23.58
N MET A 196 5.25 18.59 -22.66
CA MET A 196 3.87 18.22 -22.34
C MET A 196 2.92 18.64 -23.45
N ASN A 197 2.01 17.75 -23.84
CA ASN A 197 0.88 18.09 -24.70
C ASN A 197 -0.16 18.93 -23.95
N ASP A 198 -1.01 19.63 -24.69
CA ASP A 198 -2.00 20.55 -24.10
C ASP A 198 -2.99 19.83 -23.17
N GLN A 199 -3.31 18.58 -23.48
CA GLN A 199 -4.16 17.74 -22.63
C GLN A 199 -3.51 17.45 -21.25
N THR A 200 -2.22 17.14 -21.24
CA THR A 200 -1.45 16.88 -20.01
C THR A 200 -1.36 18.15 -19.18
N LYS A 201 -1.17 19.31 -19.83
CA LYS A 201 -1.14 20.61 -19.15
C LYS A 201 -2.48 20.93 -18.49
N ILE A 202 -3.59 20.72 -19.20
CA ILE A 202 -4.95 20.94 -18.67
C ILE A 202 -5.22 20.00 -17.49
N GLU A 203 -4.94 18.70 -17.63
CA GLU A 203 -5.21 17.72 -16.57
C GLU A 203 -4.31 17.94 -15.36
N LEU A 204 -3.03 18.27 -15.56
CA LEU A 204 -2.10 18.62 -14.48
C LEU A 204 -2.60 19.86 -13.72
N HIS A 205 -3.01 20.91 -14.43
CA HIS A 205 -3.55 22.12 -13.80
C HIS A 205 -4.82 21.82 -12.98
N LYS A 206 -5.76 21.04 -13.54
CA LYS A 206 -6.97 20.61 -12.80
C LYS A 206 -6.60 19.81 -11.55
N PHE A 207 -5.63 18.91 -11.65
CA PHE A 207 -5.16 18.12 -10.53
C PHE A 207 -4.57 19.00 -9.42
N ILE A 208 -3.70 19.95 -9.79
CA ILE A 208 -3.10 20.90 -8.84
C ILE A 208 -4.19 21.75 -8.17
N MET A 209 -5.13 22.31 -8.94
CA MET A 209 -6.22 23.11 -8.39
C MET A 209 -7.13 22.31 -7.46
N LYS A 210 -7.42 21.05 -7.78
CA LYS A 210 -8.17 20.15 -6.88
C LYS A 210 -7.42 19.95 -5.56
N LYS A 211 -6.11 19.67 -5.62
CA LYS A 211 -5.28 19.47 -4.43
C LYS A 211 -5.15 20.74 -3.59
N LEU A 212 -5.03 21.91 -4.21
CA LEU A 212 -5.04 23.20 -3.51
C LEU A 212 -6.37 23.44 -2.78
N ARG A 213 -7.52 23.10 -3.40
CA ARG A 213 -8.82 23.17 -2.71
C ARG A 213 -8.91 22.20 -1.54
N GLU A 214 -8.45 20.97 -1.70
CA GLU A 214 -8.43 19.97 -0.61
C GLU A 214 -7.59 20.46 0.58
N ILE A 215 -6.42 21.07 0.32
CA ILE A 215 -5.57 21.66 1.36
C ILE A 215 -6.27 22.85 2.04
N ALA A 216 -6.89 23.75 1.26
CA ALA A 216 -7.59 24.91 1.80
C ALA A 216 -8.78 24.52 2.69
N VAL A 217 -9.48 23.43 2.36
CA VAL A 217 -10.60 22.90 3.16
C VAL A 217 -10.12 22.20 4.44
N MET A 218 -8.95 21.54 4.41
CA MET A 218 -8.35 20.90 5.60
C MET A 218 -7.60 21.88 6.52
N GLY A 219 -7.48 23.15 6.13
CA GLY A 219 -6.81 24.22 6.90
C GLY A 219 -7.69 24.93 7.94
N HIS A 220 -8.84 24.35 8.32
CA HIS A 220 -9.72 24.82 9.40
C HIS A 220 -9.85 23.76 10.51
#